data_AF-A0A815T056-F1
#
_entry.id   AF-A0A815T056-F1
#
_cell.length_a   1.000
_cell.length_b   1.000
_cell.length_c   1.000
_cell.angle_alpha   90.00
_cell.angle_beta   90.00
_cell.angle_gamma   90.00
#
_symmetry.space_group_name_H-M   'P 1'
#
loop_
_entity.id
_entity.type
_entity.pdbx_description
1 polymer ?
#
loop_
_entity_poly.entity_id
_entity_poly.type
_entity_poly.pdbx_seq_one_letter_code
_entity_poly.pdbx_strand_id
1 'polypeptide(L)'
;TAAGRFLTAGLYILSLILVASYTANLASDLIIANSQGIISGIDDIKNGKIPPNRIGIRVGTASEEYYLSEISKGNKNYHPLLTQQQMYNDLLAGTIDVSFLDDGIAQYMTNNIYCNLTLVGDGFDVGIFGIVTPRQWLFAQDLDVNILSLRETGDLENLRQKWFEQKFCSDSTVTSTAIEIEAVSGLFVTFAVISVLSLLLFLCMKRFIIKDYLSKCICPNKSSTEQKYSINRRGSKTSQHSQNNQTVLPNFSNL
;
A
#
# COMPACT_ATOMS: atom_id res chain seq x y z
N THR A 1 -39.62 -6.22 -16.55
CA THR A 1 -39.37 -7.40 -17.42
C THR A 1 -38.28 -8.27 -16.80
N ALA A 2 -38.36 -9.59 -16.93
CA ALA A 2 -37.36 -10.52 -16.37
C ALA A 2 -35.93 -10.20 -16.85
N ALA A 3 -35.78 -9.78 -18.12
CA ALA A 3 -34.51 -9.35 -18.71
C ALA A 3 -33.82 -8.19 -17.96
N GLY A 4 -34.58 -7.20 -17.47
CA GLY A 4 -34.01 -6.09 -16.70
C GLY A 4 -33.47 -6.50 -15.33
N ARG A 5 -34.02 -7.58 -14.74
CA ARG A 5 -33.53 -8.13 -13.47
C ARG A 5 -32.21 -8.88 -13.66
N PHE A 6 -32.04 -9.61 -14.76
CA PHE A 6 -30.77 -10.25 -15.09
C PHE A 6 -29.67 -9.24 -15.41
N LEU A 7 -30.00 -8.16 -16.13
CA LEU A 7 -29.05 -7.08 -16.43
C LEU A 7 -28.58 -6.37 -15.16
N THR A 8 -29.50 -6.02 -14.26
CA THR A 8 -29.15 -5.36 -12.98
C THR A 8 -28.36 -6.29 -12.07
N ALA A 9 -28.68 -7.59 -12.02
CA ALA A 9 -27.87 -8.57 -11.30
C ALA A 9 -26.45 -8.69 -11.86
N GLY A 10 -26.29 -8.72 -13.19
CA GLY A 10 -24.98 -8.75 -13.84
C GLY A 10 -24.13 -7.50 -13.57
N LEU A 11 -24.74 -6.31 -13.65
CA LEU A 11 -24.07 -5.05 -13.32
C LEU A 11 -23.68 -4.95 -11.84
N TYR A 12 -24.50 -5.50 -10.94
CA TYR A 12 -24.19 -5.55 -9.51
C TYR A 12 -22.97 -6.45 -9.24
N ILE A 13 -22.93 -7.63 -9.84
CA ILE A 13 -21.79 -8.55 -9.73
C ILE A 13 -20.52 -7.90 -10.31
N LEU A 14 -20.62 -7.24 -11.46
CA LEU A 14 -19.50 -6.51 -12.06
C LEU A 14 -18.97 -5.41 -11.11
N SER A 15 -19.86 -4.63 -10.50
CA SER A 15 -19.49 -3.59 -9.54
C SER A 15 -18.79 -4.18 -8.31
N LEU A 16 -19.26 -5.32 -7.79
CA LEU A 16 -18.62 -5.99 -6.66
C LEU A 16 -17.20 -6.47 -7.00
N ILE A 17 -17.00 -7.03 -8.19
CA ILE A 17 -15.68 -7.50 -8.63
C ILE A 17 -14.69 -6.32 -8.74
N LEU A 18 -15.12 -5.17 -9.25
CA LEU A 18 -14.28 -3.98 -9.35
C LEU A 18 -13.87 -3.45 -7.97
N VAL A 19 -14.82 -3.33 -7.03
CA VAL A 19 -14.53 -2.89 -5.66
C VAL A 19 -13.61 -3.88 -4.95
N ALA A 20 -13.82 -5.19 -5.14
CA ALA A 20 -12.98 -6.23 -4.57
C ALA A 20 -11.55 -6.15 -5.13
N SER A 21 -11.38 -5.95 -6.44
CA SER A 21 -10.07 -5.84 -7.09
C SER A 21 -9.31 -4.60 -6.64
N TYR A 22 -10.01 -3.46 -6.51
CA TYR A 22 -9.41 -2.24 -5.97
C TYR A 22 -8.95 -2.42 -4.52
N THR A 23 -9.81 -3.02 -3.68
CA THR A 23 -9.46 -3.33 -2.28
C THR A 23 -8.28 -4.29 -2.20
N ALA A 24 -8.21 -5.29 -3.08
CA ALA A 24 -7.11 -6.25 -3.12
C ALA A 24 -5.78 -5.60 -3.52
N ASN A 25 -5.78 -4.74 -4.55
CA ASN A 25 -4.57 -4.02 -4.97
C ASN A 25 -4.07 -3.06 -3.88
N LEU A 26 -4.99 -2.31 -3.26
CA LEU A 26 -4.65 -1.43 -2.13
C LEU A 26 -4.09 -2.22 -0.94
N ALA A 27 -4.69 -3.37 -0.61
CA ALA A 27 -4.22 -4.24 0.46
C ALA A 27 -2.83 -4.81 0.16
N SER A 28 -2.57 -5.21 -1.09
CA SER A 28 -1.24 -5.67 -1.54
C SER A 28 -0.20 -4.57 -1.36
N ASP A 29 -0.51 -3.33 -1.76
CA ASP A 29 0.42 -2.21 -1.61
C ASP A 29 0.69 -1.88 -0.14
N LEU A 30 -0.32 -1.97 0.73
CA LEU A 30 -0.14 -1.78 2.17
C LEU A 30 0.76 -2.87 2.80
N ILE A 31 0.58 -4.12 2.38
CA ILE A 31 1.42 -5.25 2.83
C ILE A 31 2.87 -5.02 2.38
N ILE A 32 3.09 -4.56 1.14
CA ILE A 32 4.43 -4.25 0.61
C ILE A 32 5.04 -3.04 1.32
N ALA A 33 4.28 -1.98 1.60
CA ALA A 33 4.78 -0.78 2.28
C ALA A 33 5.34 -1.10 3.68
N ASN A 34 4.71 -2.03 4.40
CA ASN A 34 5.24 -2.52 5.68
C ASN A 34 6.53 -3.36 5.53
N SER A 35 6.87 -3.78 4.30
CA SER A 35 8.11 -4.50 3.97
C SER A 35 9.23 -3.59 3.45
N GLN A 36 8.97 -2.31 3.11
CA GLN A 36 9.92 -1.46 2.36
C GLN A 36 11.17 -1.01 3.14
N GLY A 37 11.30 -1.33 4.43
CA GLY A 37 12.53 -1.13 5.22
C GLY A 37 13.26 -2.42 5.60
N ILE A 38 12.70 -3.58 5.26
CA ILE A 38 13.20 -4.87 5.73
C ILE A 38 14.26 -5.36 4.74
N ILE A 39 15.49 -5.55 5.21
CA ILE A 39 16.51 -6.29 4.49
C ILE A 39 15.89 -7.64 4.13
N SER A 40 15.93 -8.07 2.87
CA SER A 40 15.29 -9.34 2.49
C SER A 40 16.22 -10.54 2.70
N GLY A 41 17.53 -10.32 2.69
CA GLY A 41 18.52 -11.36 2.93
C GLY A 41 19.93 -10.92 2.58
N ILE A 42 20.80 -11.89 2.35
CA ILE A 42 22.23 -11.66 2.12
C ILE A 42 22.53 -10.90 0.82
N ASP A 43 21.69 -11.06 -0.21
CA ASP A 43 21.88 -10.43 -1.51
C ASP A 43 21.76 -8.90 -1.43
N ASP A 44 20.87 -8.38 -0.59
CA ASP A 44 20.75 -6.94 -0.32
C ASP A 44 22.06 -6.36 0.23
N ILE A 45 22.77 -7.13 1.05
CA ILE A 45 24.05 -6.74 1.63
C ILE A 45 25.14 -6.78 0.57
N LYS A 46 25.18 -7.84 -0.25
CA LYS A 46 26.12 -7.97 -1.39
C LYS A 46 25.93 -6.88 -2.43
N ASN A 47 24.68 -6.44 -2.66
CA ASN A 47 24.32 -5.36 -3.57
C ASN A 47 24.56 -3.96 -2.97
N GLY A 48 25.00 -3.87 -1.72
CA GLY A 48 25.36 -2.60 -1.09
C GLY A 48 24.16 -1.74 -0.66
N LYS A 49 23.00 -2.36 -0.37
CA LYS A 49 21.82 -1.66 0.18
C LYS A 49 22.11 -1.02 1.54
N ILE A 50 23.06 -1.58 2.28
CA ILE A 50 23.50 -1.11 3.60
C ILE A 50 24.96 -0.65 3.53
N PRO A 51 25.31 0.52 4.10
CA PRO A 51 26.71 0.93 4.19
C PRO A 51 27.52 -0.06 5.06
N PRO A 52 28.74 -0.44 4.66
CA PRO A 52 29.55 -1.42 5.39
C PRO A 52 29.74 -1.12 6.89
N ASN A 53 29.85 0.16 7.26
CA ASN A 53 30.01 0.58 8.66
C ASN A 53 28.78 0.32 9.55
N ARG A 54 27.61 0.00 8.98
CA ARG A 54 26.41 -0.40 9.73
C ARG A 54 26.20 -1.90 9.76
N ILE A 55 27.15 -2.68 9.21
CA ILE A 55 27.16 -4.14 9.29
C ILE A 55 28.04 -4.54 10.47
N GLY A 56 27.44 -5.11 11.50
CA GLY A 56 28.14 -5.63 12.67
C GLY A 56 28.67 -7.03 12.42
N ILE A 57 29.96 -7.27 12.67
CA ILE A 57 30.56 -8.61 12.50
C ILE A 57 31.46 -8.92 13.67
N ARG A 58 31.27 -10.13 14.22
CA ARG A 58 32.12 -10.62 15.30
C ARG A 58 33.50 -10.98 14.79
N VAL A 59 34.52 -10.38 15.40
CA VAL A 59 35.93 -10.62 15.02
C VAL A 59 36.38 -11.99 15.52
N GLY A 60 37.12 -12.72 14.70
CA GLY A 60 37.68 -14.04 14.98
C GLY A 60 36.69 -15.18 14.87
N THR A 61 35.56 -14.99 14.18
CA THR A 61 34.54 -16.04 13.98
C THR A 61 34.38 -16.39 12.50
N ALA A 62 33.68 -17.51 12.23
CA ALA A 62 33.31 -17.91 10.87
C ALA A 62 32.53 -16.82 10.11
N SER A 63 31.77 -15.99 10.83
CA SER A 63 31.05 -14.85 10.25
C SER A 63 31.98 -13.78 9.67
N GLU A 64 33.14 -13.53 10.30
CA GLU A 64 34.17 -12.64 9.74
C GLU A 64 34.76 -13.25 8.47
N GLU A 65 35.11 -14.54 8.51
CA GLU A 65 35.67 -15.24 7.36
C GLU A 65 34.72 -15.19 6.15
N TYR A 66 33.44 -15.52 6.36
CA TYR A 66 32.41 -15.43 5.32
C TYR A 66 32.27 -14.03 4.74
N TYR A 67 32.22 -13.00 5.58
CA TYR A 67 32.12 -11.62 5.10
C TYR A 67 33.33 -11.19 4.28
N LEU A 68 34.53 -11.60 4.72
CA LEU A 68 35.77 -11.29 4.03
C LEU A 68 35.86 -12.03 2.70
N SER A 69 35.47 -13.30 2.62
CA SER A 69 35.53 -14.07 1.38
C SER A 69 34.43 -13.68 0.38
N GLU A 70 33.17 -13.62 0.83
CA GLU A 70 32.00 -13.57 -0.07
C GLU A 70 31.45 -12.17 -0.32
N ILE A 71 31.70 -11.20 0.57
CA ILE A 71 31.04 -9.88 0.51
C ILE A 71 32.04 -8.77 0.23
N SER A 72 33.05 -8.64 1.09
CA SER A 72 33.98 -7.51 1.07
C SER A 72 35.29 -7.78 0.30
N LYS A 73 35.49 -9.01 -0.18
CA LYS A 73 36.68 -9.44 -0.94
C LYS A 73 37.99 -9.10 -0.20
N GLY A 74 38.02 -9.37 1.09
CA GLY A 74 39.16 -9.17 2.00
C GLY A 74 39.23 -7.80 2.67
N ASN A 75 38.26 -6.91 2.43
CA ASN A 75 38.25 -5.58 3.04
C ASN A 75 37.57 -5.57 4.41
N LYS A 76 38.27 -5.09 5.45
CA LYS A 76 37.72 -4.95 6.81
C LYS A 76 37.01 -3.60 6.99
N ASN A 77 35.91 -3.41 6.27
CA ASN A 77 35.11 -2.17 6.27
C ASN A 77 33.83 -2.25 7.12
N TYR A 78 33.65 -3.33 7.88
CA TYR A 78 32.51 -3.57 8.76
C TYR A 78 32.71 -2.97 10.17
N HIS A 79 31.65 -2.90 10.95
CA HIS A 79 31.69 -2.53 12.38
C HIS A 79 32.14 -3.72 13.24
N PRO A 80 33.33 -3.68 13.87
CA PRO A 80 33.87 -4.82 14.58
C PRO A 80 33.18 -5.02 15.93
N LEU A 81 32.71 -6.24 16.17
CA LEU A 81 32.07 -6.66 17.42
C LEU A 81 32.99 -7.62 18.18
N LEU A 82 33.25 -7.34 19.45
CA LEU A 82 34.10 -8.20 20.28
C LEU A 82 33.28 -9.27 21.00
N THR A 83 32.09 -8.91 21.47
CA THR A 83 31.22 -9.81 22.24
C THR A 83 29.83 -9.90 21.61
N GLN A 84 29.15 -11.02 21.86
CA GLN A 84 27.77 -11.20 21.40
C GLN A 84 26.79 -10.27 22.13
N GLN A 85 27.07 -9.87 23.37
CA GLN A 85 26.25 -8.89 24.08
C GLN A 85 26.36 -7.50 23.45
N GLN A 86 27.57 -7.09 23.05
CA GLN A 86 27.80 -5.84 22.32
C GLN A 86 27.01 -5.83 21.01
N MET A 87 26.99 -6.93 20.27
CA MET A 87 26.19 -7.07 19.05
C MET A 87 24.72 -6.73 19.27
N TYR A 88 24.08 -7.30 20.30
CA TYR A 88 22.66 -7.01 20.58
C TYR A 88 22.44 -5.58 21.05
N ASN A 89 23.33 -5.04 21.88
CA ASN A 89 23.23 -3.66 22.34
C ASN A 89 23.35 -2.67 21.17
N ASP A 90 24.30 -2.89 20.26
CA ASP A 90 24.54 -2.01 19.11
C ASP A 90 23.39 -2.10 18.09
N LEU A 91 22.77 -3.27 17.94
CA LEU A 91 21.54 -3.47 17.14
C LEU A 91 20.36 -2.70 17.75
N LEU A 92 20.13 -2.85 19.07
CA LEU A 92 19.04 -2.17 19.77
C LEU A 92 19.23 -0.65 19.82
N ALA A 93 20.49 -0.20 19.88
CA ALA A 93 20.83 1.23 19.83
C ALA A 93 20.75 1.81 18.40
N GLY A 94 20.58 0.98 17.37
CA GLY A 94 20.58 1.40 15.97
C GLY A 94 21.95 1.87 15.45
N THR A 95 23.03 1.50 16.15
CA THR A 95 24.41 1.80 15.69
C THR A 95 24.76 0.94 14.48
N ILE A 96 24.30 -0.32 14.49
CA ILE A 96 24.36 -1.25 13.37
C ILE A 96 22.95 -1.67 12.98
N ASP A 97 22.75 -1.97 11.70
CA ASP A 97 21.45 -2.39 11.16
C ASP A 97 21.31 -3.90 11.11
N VAL A 98 22.42 -4.60 10.82
CA VAL A 98 22.46 -6.04 10.62
C VAL A 98 23.71 -6.62 11.24
N SER A 99 23.59 -7.83 11.78
CA SER A 99 24.72 -8.66 12.20
C SER A 99 24.51 -10.10 11.77
N PHE A 100 25.60 -10.84 11.60
CA PHE A 100 25.56 -12.26 11.25
C PHE A 100 25.67 -13.14 12.48
N LEU A 101 24.86 -14.19 12.52
CA LEU A 101 24.81 -15.17 13.61
C LEU A 101 24.27 -16.50 13.10
N ASP A 102 24.63 -17.60 13.76
CA ASP A 102 24.09 -18.92 13.45
C ASP A 102 22.57 -18.97 13.70
N ASP A 103 21.84 -19.57 12.76
CA ASP A 103 20.38 -19.59 12.71
C ASP A 103 19.74 -20.04 14.04
N GLY A 104 20.16 -21.17 14.60
CA GLY A 104 19.61 -21.66 15.87
C GLY A 104 19.80 -20.69 17.05
N ILE A 105 20.97 -20.05 17.14
CA ILE A 105 21.25 -19.07 18.19
C ILE A 105 20.41 -17.81 17.97
N ALA A 106 20.31 -17.34 16.72
CA ALA A 106 19.55 -16.17 16.36
C ALA A 106 18.04 -16.35 16.62
N GLN A 107 17.48 -17.50 16.23
CA GLN A 107 16.09 -17.85 16.51
C GLN A 107 15.81 -17.88 18.01
N TYR A 108 16.65 -18.58 18.79
CA TYR A 108 16.47 -18.65 20.25
C TYR A 108 16.51 -17.27 20.89
N MET A 109 17.52 -16.47 20.55
CA MET A 109 17.73 -15.15 21.15
C MET A 109 16.62 -14.17 20.80
N THR A 110 16.15 -14.18 19.55
CA THR A 110 15.10 -13.29 19.06
C THR A 110 13.72 -13.69 19.60
N ASN A 111 13.44 -14.99 19.68
CA ASN A 111 12.15 -15.50 20.17
C ASN A 111 11.99 -15.44 21.69
N ASN A 112 13.09 -15.35 22.45
CA ASN A 112 13.04 -15.52 23.91
C ASN A 112 13.62 -14.35 24.72
N ILE A 113 14.60 -13.61 24.20
CA ILE A 113 15.35 -12.60 24.96
C ILE A 113 15.17 -11.22 24.34
N TYR A 114 15.39 -11.10 23.04
CA TYR A 114 15.42 -9.84 22.31
C TYR A 114 14.24 -9.71 21.34
N CYS A 115 13.03 -9.58 21.89
CA CYS A 115 11.77 -9.53 21.12
C CYS A 115 11.65 -8.36 20.14
N ASN A 116 12.47 -7.33 20.29
CA ASN A 116 12.49 -6.15 19.41
C ASN A 116 13.36 -6.36 18.17
N LEU A 117 14.15 -7.43 18.14
CA LEU A 117 14.93 -7.80 16.97
C LEU A 117 14.12 -8.79 16.14
N THR A 118 14.49 -8.91 14.87
CA THR A 118 13.90 -9.88 13.96
C THR A 118 15.00 -10.63 13.24
N LEU A 119 14.81 -11.93 13.05
CA LEU A 119 15.66 -12.72 12.15
C LEU A 119 15.25 -12.42 10.72
N VAL A 120 16.23 -12.23 9.86
CA VAL A 120 16.04 -11.74 8.49
C VAL A 120 16.76 -12.63 7.49
N GLY A 121 16.07 -12.97 6.42
CA GLY A 121 16.57 -13.76 5.31
C GLY A 121 16.60 -15.25 5.58
N ASP A 122 16.84 -16.00 4.52
CA ASP A 122 17.08 -17.43 4.58
C ASP A 122 18.56 -17.73 4.92
N GLY A 123 18.84 -18.95 5.37
CA GLY A 123 20.20 -19.40 5.61
C GLY A 123 21.06 -19.28 4.35
N PHE A 124 22.12 -18.48 4.42
CA PHE A 124 23.02 -18.18 3.30
C PHE A 124 24.32 -19.00 3.30
N ASP A 125 24.62 -19.64 4.43
CA ASP A 125 25.76 -20.53 4.60
C ASP A 125 25.32 -21.74 5.43
N VAL A 126 25.77 -22.93 5.04
CA VAL A 126 25.37 -24.18 5.69
C VAL A 126 26.54 -24.69 6.51
N GLY A 127 26.55 -24.31 7.79
CA GLY A 127 27.44 -24.87 8.80
C GLY A 127 26.89 -26.16 9.41
N ILE A 128 27.78 -27.07 9.79
CA ILE A 128 27.42 -28.29 10.55
C ILE A 128 28.13 -28.25 11.90
N PHE A 129 27.37 -28.44 12.97
CA PHE A 129 27.94 -28.65 14.31
C PHE A 129 28.36 -30.11 14.47
N GLY A 130 29.57 -30.32 14.96
CA GLY A 130 30.13 -31.65 15.22
C GLY A 130 30.85 -31.71 16.56
N ILE A 131 30.88 -32.90 17.16
CA ILE A 131 31.65 -33.17 18.37
C ILE A 131 33.02 -33.69 17.93
N VAL A 132 34.09 -33.02 18.36
CA VAL A 132 35.46 -33.41 18.02
C VAL A 132 36.03 -34.26 19.15
N THR A 133 36.51 -35.45 18.82
CA THR A 133 37.13 -36.38 19.77
C THR A 133 38.63 -36.57 19.46
N PRO A 134 39.46 -36.94 20.45
CA PRO A 134 40.86 -37.26 20.20
C PRO A 134 41.02 -38.41 19.19
N ARG A 135 42.10 -38.39 18.41
CA ARG A 135 42.41 -39.50 17.50
C ARG A 135 42.51 -40.81 18.27
N GLN A 136 41.89 -41.86 17.74
CA GLN A 136 41.87 -43.23 18.32
C GLN A 136 41.20 -43.31 19.71
N TRP A 137 40.24 -42.44 20.00
CA TRP A 137 39.44 -42.56 21.23
C TRP A 137 38.58 -43.83 21.20
N LEU A 138 38.72 -44.67 22.22
CA LEU A 138 38.10 -46.00 22.30
C LEU A 138 36.56 -45.95 22.22
N PHE A 139 35.93 -44.86 22.65
CA PHE A 139 34.48 -44.70 22.69
C PHE A 139 33.91 -43.88 21.52
N ALA A 140 34.73 -43.53 20.52
CA ALA A 140 34.25 -42.72 19.40
C ALA A 140 33.09 -43.41 18.65
N GLN A 141 33.23 -44.71 18.38
CA GLN A 141 32.19 -45.49 17.72
C GLN A 141 30.93 -45.62 18.58
N ASP A 142 31.08 -45.85 19.88
CA ASP A 142 29.95 -45.95 20.80
C ASP A 142 29.20 -44.61 20.90
N LEU A 143 29.91 -43.49 20.89
CA LEU A 143 29.31 -42.15 20.87
C LEU A 143 28.45 -41.95 19.61
N ASP A 144 28.98 -42.29 18.43
CA ASP A 144 28.27 -42.13 17.16
C ASP A 144 27.00 -42.98 17.11
N VAL A 145 27.07 -44.25 17.56
CA VAL A 145 25.92 -45.15 17.63
C VAL A 145 24.86 -44.61 18.59
N ASN A 146 25.26 -44.10 19.75
CA ASN A 146 24.33 -43.52 20.72
C ASN A 146 23.67 -42.24 20.18
N ILE A 147 24.41 -41.38 19.48
CA ILE A 147 23.83 -40.18 18.85
C ILE A 147 22.82 -40.57 17.76
N LEU A 148 23.12 -41.60 16.96
CA LEU A 148 22.19 -42.10 15.95
C LEU A 148 20.93 -42.67 16.60
N SER A 149 21.08 -43.43 17.68
CA SER A 149 19.94 -43.96 18.45
C SER A 149 19.05 -42.83 18.97
N LEU A 150 19.63 -41.76 19.55
CA LEU A 150 18.87 -40.59 20.01
C LEU A 150 18.14 -39.84 18.88
N ARG A 151 18.65 -39.92 17.64
CA ARG A 151 17.95 -39.39 16.45
C ARG A 151 16.78 -40.29 16.06
N GLU A 152 16.99 -41.61 16.03
CA GLU A 152 15.98 -42.60 15.65
C GLU A 152 14.82 -42.67 16.65
N THR A 153 15.10 -42.54 17.95
CA THR A 153 14.08 -42.49 19.00
C THR A 153 13.28 -41.18 19.00
N GLY A 154 13.79 -40.13 18.34
CA GLY A 154 13.21 -38.80 18.34
C GLY A 154 13.57 -37.96 19.58
N ASP A 155 14.48 -38.42 20.44
CA ASP A 155 14.88 -37.67 21.63
C ASP A 155 15.58 -36.35 21.29
N LEU A 156 16.40 -36.32 20.24
CA LEU A 156 17.00 -35.09 19.74
C LEU A 156 15.96 -34.09 19.23
N GLU A 157 14.91 -34.59 18.59
CA GLU A 157 13.80 -33.77 18.10
C GLU A 157 13.02 -33.18 19.29
N ASN A 158 12.73 -33.99 20.31
CA ASN A 158 12.11 -33.51 21.55
C ASN A 158 12.94 -32.41 22.24
N LEU A 159 14.27 -32.55 22.26
CA LEU A 159 15.17 -31.52 22.77
C LEU A 159 15.14 -30.25 21.91
N ARG A 160 15.11 -30.40 20.57
CA ARG A 160 15.01 -29.27 19.64
C ARG A 160 13.73 -28.48 19.90
N GLN A 161 12.59 -29.15 19.98
CA GLN A 161 11.30 -28.51 20.26
C GLN A 161 11.30 -27.82 21.62
N LYS A 162 11.80 -28.51 22.65
CA LYS A 162 11.87 -27.96 24.01
C LYS A 162 12.66 -26.66 24.09
N TRP A 163 13.81 -26.57 23.41
CA TRP A 163 14.71 -25.42 23.56
C TRP A 163 14.50 -24.33 22.51
N PHE A 164 14.10 -24.66 21.28
CA PHE A 164 14.05 -23.71 20.16
C PHE A 164 12.62 -23.31 19.72
N GLU A 165 11.60 -24.14 19.99
CA GLU A 165 10.22 -23.82 19.57
C GLU A 165 9.42 -23.07 20.62
N GLN A 166 9.86 -23.09 21.88
CA GLN A 166 9.28 -22.22 22.89
C GLN A 166 9.59 -20.77 22.54
N LYS A 167 8.54 -19.97 22.36
CA LYS A 167 8.61 -18.52 22.19
C LYS A 167 8.12 -17.84 23.47
N PHE A 168 9.01 -17.15 24.16
CA PHE A 168 8.66 -16.35 25.35
C PHE A 168 8.28 -14.91 25.00
N CYS A 169 8.80 -14.40 23.88
CA CYS A 169 8.25 -13.20 23.28
C CYS A 169 6.82 -13.51 22.86
N SER A 170 5.85 -12.76 23.40
CA SER A 170 4.54 -12.71 22.74
C SER A 170 4.82 -12.29 21.31
N ASP A 171 4.16 -12.91 20.32
CA ASP A 171 4.04 -12.28 19.00
C ASP A 171 3.50 -10.89 19.34
N SER A 172 4.40 -9.90 19.34
CA SER A 172 4.07 -8.52 19.64
C SER A 172 3.15 -8.20 18.51
N THR A 173 1.86 -8.35 18.83
CA THR A 173 0.70 -8.25 17.95
C THR A 173 1.11 -7.27 16.91
N VAL A 174 1.38 -7.77 15.69
CA VAL A 174 1.74 -6.99 14.50
C VAL A 174 1.15 -5.64 14.76
N THR A 175 1.96 -4.66 15.21
CA THR A 175 1.44 -3.44 15.83
C THR A 175 0.54 -2.93 14.77
N SER A 176 -0.78 -3.13 14.91
CA SER A 176 -1.63 -3.31 13.73
C SER A 176 -1.50 -2.01 13.04
N THR A 177 -0.73 -1.97 11.95
CA THR A 177 -0.01 -0.76 11.54
C THR A 177 -1.09 0.21 11.27
N ALA A 178 -1.37 1.03 12.28
CA ALA A 178 -2.64 1.70 12.35
C ALA A 178 -2.48 2.69 11.25
N ILE A 179 -3.30 2.54 10.20
CA ILE A 179 -3.14 3.31 8.96
C ILE A 179 -2.92 4.75 9.40
N GLU A 180 -1.71 5.25 9.18
CA GLU A 180 -1.32 6.53 9.75
C GLU A 180 -2.33 7.56 9.25
N ILE A 181 -2.77 8.45 10.14
CA ILE A 181 -3.85 9.41 9.84
C ILE A 181 -3.49 10.26 8.60
N GLU A 182 -2.20 10.42 8.32
CA GLU A 182 -1.68 11.05 7.11
C GLU A 182 -2.11 10.35 5.82
N ALA A 183 -2.10 9.01 5.77
CA ALA A 183 -2.49 8.23 4.59
C ALA A 183 -3.97 8.38 4.24
N VAL A 184 -4.84 8.63 5.22
CA VAL A 184 -6.30 8.80 5.03
C VAL A 184 -6.71 10.28 4.92
N SER A 185 -5.81 11.21 5.25
CA SER A 185 -6.08 12.66 5.26
C SER A 185 -6.63 13.19 3.93
N GLY A 186 -6.12 12.69 2.79
CA GLY A 186 -6.58 13.07 1.45
C GLY A 186 -8.06 12.73 1.19
N LEU A 187 -8.55 11.62 1.76
CA LEU A 187 -9.97 11.25 1.63
C LEU A 187 -10.87 12.25 2.38
N PHE A 188 -10.45 12.71 3.55
CA PHE A 188 -11.21 13.69 4.33
C PHE A 188 -11.29 15.04 3.62
N VAL A 189 -10.17 15.51 3.04
CA VAL A 189 -10.12 16.77 2.30
C VAL A 189 -11.02 16.73 1.06
N THR A 190 -10.96 15.65 0.28
CA THR A 190 -11.78 15.50 -0.93
C THR A 190 -13.28 15.45 -0.60
N PHE A 191 -13.66 14.74 0.46
CA PHE A 191 -15.05 14.72 0.94
C PHE A 191 -15.54 16.12 1.36
N ALA A 192 -14.71 16.89 2.07
CA ALA A 192 -15.04 18.25 2.48
C ALA A 192 -15.26 19.18 1.27
N VAL A 193 -14.39 19.13 0.25
CA VAL A 193 -14.51 19.94 -0.97
C VAL A 193 -15.79 19.62 -1.73
N ILE A 194 -16.10 18.33 -1.91
CA ILE A 194 -17.32 17.89 -2.61
C ILE A 194 -18.57 18.34 -1.84
N SER A 195 -18.55 18.24 -0.51
CA SER A 195 -19.65 18.69 0.37
C SER A 195 -19.92 20.19 0.22
N VAL A 196 -18.87 21.02 0.26
CA VAL A 196 -18.99 22.48 0.08
C VAL A 196 -19.51 22.82 -1.32
N LEU A 197 -19.00 22.16 -2.36
CA LEU A 197 -19.44 22.39 -3.73
C LEU A 197 -20.92 22.01 -3.92
N SER A 198 -21.35 20.87 -3.34
CA SER A 198 -22.75 20.45 -3.34
C SER A 198 -23.67 21.46 -2.65
N LEU A 199 -23.24 21.98 -1.48
CA LEU A 199 -23.98 23.01 -0.76
C LEU A 199 -24.08 24.31 -1.56
N LEU A 200 -23.00 24.74 -2.21
CA LEU A 200 -22.98 25.94 -3.06
C LEU A 200 -23.93 25.79 -4.26
N LEU A 201 -23.91 24.65 -4.94
CA LEU A 201 -24.83 24.37 -6.05
C LEU A 201 -26.29 24.35 -5.58
N PHE A 202 -26.57 23.74 -4.43
CA PHE A 202 -27.91 23.74 -3.85
C PHE A 202 -28.41 25.16 -3.54
N LEU A 203 -27.57 25.99 -2.91
CA LEU A 203 -27.91 27.38 -2.62
C LEU A 203 -28.06 28.21 -3.89
N CYS A 204 -27.22 28.00 -4.90
CA CYS A 204 -27.30 28.68 -6.19
C CYS A 204 -28.61 28.33 -6.91
N MET A 205 -28.98 27.05 -6.97
CA MET A 205 -30.24 26.60 -7.57
C MET A 205 -31.45 27.13 -6.82
N LYS A 206 -31.44 27.12 -5.48
CA LYS A 206 -32.50 27.71 -4.66
C LYS A 206 -32.64 29.22 -4.89
N ARG A 207 -31.52 29.95 -4.96
CA ARG A 207 -31.53 31.38 -5.26
C ARG A 207 -31.98 31.68 -6.69
N PHE A 208 -31.60 30.85 -7.66
CA PHE A 208 -32.06 30.97 -9.04
C PHE A 208 -33.58 30.75 -9.14
N ILE A 209 -34.11 29.71 -8.49
CA ILE A 209 -35.55 29.44 -8.42
C ILE A 209 -36.29 30.60 -7.73
N ILE A 210 -35.81 31.09 -6.57
CA ILE A 210 -36.45 32.21 -5.86
C ILE A 210 -36.41 33.50 -6.70
N LYS A 211 -35.30 33.77 -7.40
CA LYS A 211 -35.16 34.93 -8.29
C LYS A 211 -36.08 34.81 -9.51
N ASP A 212 -36.23 33.61 -10.08
CA ASP A 212 -37.12 33.36 -11.22
C ASP A 212 -38.61 33.43 -10.81
N TYR A 213 -38.95 33.03 -9.58
CA TYR A 213 -40.28 33.24 -8.99
C TYR A 213 -40.56 34.72 -8.68
N LEU A 214 -39.60 35.48 -8.13
CA LEU A 214 -39.73 36.92 -7.89
C LEU A 214 -39.83 37.73 -9.19
N SER A 215 -39.11 37.32 -10.23
CA SER A 215 -39.16 37.99 -11.54
C SER A 215 -40.50 37.78 -12.26
N LYS A 216 -41.23 36.69 -11.95
CA LYS A 216 -42.61 36.46 -12.44
C LYS A 216 -43.68 37.25 -11.67
N CYS A 217 -43.36 37.85 -10.52
CA CYS A 217 -44.27 38.70 -9.76
C CYS A 217 -44.15 40.21 -10.09
N ILE A 218 -43.25 40.61 -10.99
CA ILE A 218 -43.13 42.00 -11.44
C ILE A 218 -43.82 42.14 -12.81
N CYS A 219 -45.13 42.30 -12.79
CA CYS A 219 -45.83 42.96 -13.90
C CYS A 219 -45.86 44.47 -13.61
N PRO A 220 -45.10 45.33 -14.33
CA PRO A 220 -45.35 46.75 -14.25
C PRO A 220 -46.58 47.07 -15.09
N ASN A 221 -47.68 47.38 -14.40
CA ASN A 221 -48.81 48.08 -14.98
C ASN A 221 -48.33 49.50 -15.32
N LYS A 222 -48.36 49.91 -16.60
CA LYS A 222 -48.20 51.32 -16.94
C LYS A 222 -49.26 51.74 -17.95
N SER A 223 -50.36 52.21 -17.39
CA SER A 223 -51.37 52.98 -18.10
C SER A 223 -50.90 54.43 -18.29
N SER A 224 -51.29 54.97 -19.44
CA SER A 224 -51.65 56.37 -19.70
C SER A 224 -50.54 57.44 -19.91
N THR A 225 -50.60 57.99 -21.12
CA THR A 225 -50.52 59.43 -21.46
C THR A 225 -49.15 60.11 -21.43
N GLU A 226 -48.52 60.22 -22.60
CA GLU A 226 -47.92 61.49 -23.00
C GLU A 226 -48.36 61.86 -24.42
N GLN A 227 -48.94 63.05 -24.49
CA GLN A 227 -49.47 63.73 -25.65
C GLN A 227 -48.45 64.81 -26.03
N LYS A 228 -47.76 64.68 -27.17
CA LYS A 228 -47.11 65.83 -27.84
C LYS A 228 -47.02 65.64 -29.35
N TYR A 229 -48.08 66.13 -29.99
CA TYR A 229 -48.11 66.96 -31.20
C TYR A 229 -46.79 67.18 -31.97
N SER A 230 -46.70 66.63 -33.19
CA SER A 230 -46.29 67.38 -34.39
C SER A 230 -46.55 66.58 -35.67
N ILE A 231 -47.69 66.90 -36.30
CA ILE A 231 -47.81 67.26 -37.73
C ILE A 231 -46.95 66.43 -38.71
N ASN A 232 -47.57 65.52 -39.47
CA ASN A 232 -47.76 65.80 -40.89
C ASN A 232 -48.96 65.04 -41.49
N ARG A 233 -49.82 65.82 -42.14
CA ARG A 233 -50.96 65.34 -42.94
C ARG A 233 -50.47 64.91 -44.32
N ARG A 234 -50.93 63.75 -44.77
CA ARG A 234 -51.54 63.48 -46.09
C ARG A 234 -52.36 62.20 -45.87
N GLY A 235 -53.68 62.26 -45.71
CA GLY A 235 -54.62 62.64 -46.77
C GLY A 235 -54.66 61.51 -47.79
N SER A 236 -55.53 60.50 -47.59
CA SER A 236 -56.75 60.28 -48.39
C SER A 236 -56.43 59.93 -49.85
N LYS A 237 -56.95 58.90 -50.52
CA LYS A 237 -58.09 57.99 -50.33
C LYS A 237 -58.04 57.10 -51.60
N THR A 238 -58.78 55.98 -51.60
CA THR A 238 -59.31 55.26 -52.80
C THR A 238 -58.27 54.64 -53.75
N SER A 239 -58.50 53.56 -54.48
CA SER A 239 -59.43 52.42 -54.49
C SER A 239 -59.01 51.61 -55.73
N GLN A 240 -59.43 50.34 -55.79
CA GLN A 240 -59.59 49.54 -57.01
C GLN A 240 -58.35 48.92 -57.71
N HIS A 241 -58.31 47.59 -57.54
CA HIS A 241 -58.59 46.61 -58.60
C HIS A 241 -57.40 45.94 -59.32
N SER A 242 -57.32 44.62 -59.09
CA SER A 242 -57.06 43.54 -60.06
C SER A 242 -55.71 43.49 -60.79
N GLN A 243 -54.90 42.45 -60.52
CA GLN A 243 -54.77 41.31 -61.44
C GLN A 243 -53.74 40.26 -60.95
N ASN A 244 -54.17 38.99 -61.08
CA ASN A 244 -53.44 37.78 -61.47
C ASN A 244 -52.36 37.13 -60.59
N ASN A 245 -52.83 36.08 -59.91
CA ASN A 245 -52.37 34.67 -59.94
C ASN A 245 -51.12 34.28 -60.76
N GLN A 246 -50.18 33.67 -60.03
CA GLN A 246 -49.60 32.31 -60.17
C GLN A 246 -49.27 31.72 -61.55
N THR A 247 -48.01 31.29 -61.70
CA THR A 247 -47.53 29.92 -62.05
C THR A 247 -45.98 30.01 -62.05
N VAL A 248 -45.19 29.10 -61.49
CA VAL A 248 -44.92 27.73 -61.96
C VAL A 248 -44.34 26.88 -60.80
N LEU A 249 -44.94 25.70 -60.58
CA LEU A 249 -44.33 24.44 -60.08
C LEU A 249 -44.31 23.48 -61.28
N PRO A 250 -43.38 22.50 -61.41
CA PRO A 250 -43.39 21.24 -60.63
C PRO A 250 -41.99 20.84 -60.11
N ASN A 251 -41.81 20.17 -58.96
CA ASN A 251 -42.20 18.82 -58.51
C ASN A 251 -41.09 17.74 -58.73
N PHE A 252 -41.14 16.70 -57.89
CA PHE A 252 -40.32 15.47 -57.76
C PHE A 252 -39.19 15.54 -56.70
N SER A 253 -39.41 15.09 -55.45
CA SER A 253 -39.57 13.71 -54.92
C SER A 253 -38.23 12.99 -54.74
N ASN A 254 -37.82 12.74 -53.50
CA ASN A 254 -38.02 11.50 -52.73
C ASN A 254 -36.97 10.42 -53.04
N LEU A 255 -36.22 10.03 -52.00
CA LEU A 255 -36.52 8.81 -51.25
C LEU A 255 -36.09 9.01 -49.79
#